data_AF-A0A1H8VIM8-F1
#
_entry.id   AF-A0A1H8VIM8-F1
#
_cell.length_a   1.000
_cell.length_b   1.000
_cell.length_c   1.000
_cell.angle_alpha   90.00
_cell.angle_beta   90.00
_cell.angle_gamma   90.00
#
_symmetry.space_group_name_H-M   'P 1'
#
loop_
_entity.id
_entity.type
_entity.pdbx_description
1 polymer ?
#
loop_
_entity_poly.entity_id
_entity_poly.type
_entity_poly.pdbx_seq_one_letter_code
_entity_poly.pdbx_strand_id
1 'polypeptide(L)'
;MDTALRPAVPLPAVTRLSDGPSDAAQEFVNRVRAAAPDFAAAAGAETAVVREVVPPARHRRARCRLVLRFTGDVEVDLTFLGPVSRDPARDTGFGAQIQEWLTSDRSNEQAWLVADDESPDGLAVDVTAWADLEHPAAS
;
A
#
# COMPACT_ATOMS: atom_id res chain seq x y z
N MET A 1 -41.16 -35.21 -28.12
CA MET A 1 -39.91 -34.49 -27.85
C MET A 1 -40.33 -33.29 -27.03
N ASP A 2 -40.42 -33.49 -25.71
CA ASP A 2 -40.96 -32.50 -24.77
C ASP A 2 -39.88 -32.14 -23.76
N THR A 3 -39.57 -30.85 -23.73
CA THR A 3 -38.43 -30.23 -23.04
C THR A 3 -38.69 -30.22 -21.54
N ALA A 4 -37.94 -31.02 -20.78
CA ALA A 4 -37.95 -30.95 -19.33
C ALA A 4 -37.31 -29.64 -18.85
N LEU A 5 -38.14 -28.73 -18.32
CA LEU A 5 -37.73 -27.55 -17.56
C LEU A 5 -37.03 -27.99 -16.27
N ARG A 6 -35.73 -27.75 -16.16
CA ARG A 6 -34.97 -27.87 -14.91
C ARG A 6 -35.29 -26.68 -14.00
N PRO A 7 -35.57 -26.87 -12.70
CA PRO A 7 -35.67 -25.75 -11.78
C PRO A 7 -34.30 -25.11 -11.59
N ALA A 8 -34.22 -23.80 -11.84
CA ALA A 8 -33.04 -22.99 -11.52
C ALA A 8 -32.96 -22.83 -10.01
N VAL A 9 -31.97 -23.45 -9.38
CA VAL A 9 -31.65 -23.25 -7.97
C VAL A 9 -31.01 -21.87 -7.84
N PRO A 10 -31.57 -20.91 -7.10
CA PRO A 10 -30.90 -19.64 -6.88
C PRO A 10 -29.67 -19.93 -6.00
N LEU A 11 -28.49 -19.71 -6.57
CA LEU A 11 -27.25 -19.72 -5.79
C LEU A 11 -27.35 -18.60 -4.75
N PRO A 12 -26.98 -18.85 -3.47
CA PRO A 12 -26.97 -17.79 -2.47
C PRO A 12 -26.02 -16.69 -2.95
N ALA A 13 -26.50 -15.44 -2.95
CA ALA A 13 -25.64 -14.29 -3.16
C ALA A 13 -24.56 -14.34 -2.07
N VAL A 14 -23.31 -14.55 -2.47
CA VAL A 14 -22.18 -14.44 -1.56
C VAL A 14 -22.04 -12.96 -1.22
N THR A 15 -22.81 -12.51 -0.23
CA THR A 15 -22.48 -11.28 0.48
C THR A 15 -21.19 -11.61 1.22
N ARG A 16 -20.04 -11.25 0.62
CA ARG A 16 -18.79 -11.25 1.37
C ARG A 16 -19.02 -10.28 2.52
N LEU A 17 -19.20 -10.84 3.71
CA LEU A 17 -19.18 -10.10 4.95
C LEU A 17 -17.73 -9.63 5.11
N SER A 18 -17.37 -8.52 4.47
CA SER A 18 -16.05 -7.91 4.62
C SER A 18 -16.00 -7.27 5.99
N ASP A 19 -15.59 -8.04 7.00
CA ASP A 19 -15.31 -7.48 8.31
C ASP A 19 -13.99 -8.02 8.86
N GLY A 20 -12.88 -7.44 8.39
CA GLY A 20 -11.55 -7.76 8.91
C GLY A 20 -10.48 -6.71 8.54
N PRO A 21 -9.41 -6.58 9.36
CA PRO A 21 -8.23 -5.75 9.06
C PRO A 21 -7.54 -6.08 7.71
N SER A 22 -7.89 -7.23 7.12
CA SER A 22 -7.50 -7.62 5.76
C SER A 22 -8.06 -6.71 4.67
N ASP A 23 -9.23 -6.07 4.88
CA ASP A 23 -9.85 -5.24 3.83
C ASP A 23 -9.11 -3.90 3.65
N ALA A 24 -8.86 -3.18 4.75
CA ALA A 24 -8.08 -1.94 4.74
C ALA A 24 -6.64 -2.14 4.21
N ALA A 25 -6.01 -3.26 4.58
CA ALA A 25 -4.69 -3.60 4.07
C ALA A 25 -4.69 -3.86 2.55
N GLN A 26 -5.71 -4.56 2.06
CA GLN A 26 -5.87 -4.82 0.63
C GLN A 26 -6.18 -3.54 -0.14
N GLU A 27 -6.98 -2.63 0.42
CA GLU A 27 -7.25 -1.31 -0.15
C GLU A 27 -6.01 -0.43 -0.21
N PHE A 28 -5.18 -0.40 0.85
CA PHE A 28 -3.88 0.27 0.83
C PHE A 28 -3.02 -0.24 -0.32
N VAL A 29 -2.87 -1.56 -0.43
CA VAL A 29 -2.08 -2.20 -1.51
C VAL A 29 -2.63 -1.86 -2.89
N ASN A 30 -3.95 -1.92 -3.06
CA ASN A 30 -4.58 -1.63 -4.34
C ASN A 30 -4.36 -0.18 -4.76
N ARG A 31 -4.41 0.77 -3.81
CA ARG A 31 -4.11 2.18 -4.06
C ARG A 31 -2.64 2.39 -4.44
N VAL A 32 -1.69 1.79 -3.72
CA VAL A 32 -0.27 1.85 -4.06
C VAL A 32 -0.01 1.25 -5.44
N ARG A 33 -0.66 0.13 -5.78
CA ARG A 33 -0.58 -0.46 -7.13
C ARG A 33 -1.12 0.46 -8.21
N ALA A 34 -2.26 1.10 -7.96
CA ALA A 34 -2.87 2.02 -8.92
C ALA A 34 -1.99 3.25 -9.19
N ALA A 35 -1.30 3.76 -8.16
CA ALA A 35 -0.41 4.91 -8.25
C ALA A 35 1.02 4.59 -8.72
N ALA A 36 1.35 3.31 -8.94
CA ALA A 36 2.70 2.89 -9.32
C ALA A 36 3.28 3.62 -10.56
N PRO A 37 2.54 3.84 -11.66
CA PRO A 37 3.05 4.62 -12.78
C PRO A 37 3.47 6.04 -12.38
N ASP A 38 2.72 6.67 -11.48
CA ASP A 38 3.00 8.02 -11.04
C ASP A 38 4.19 8.06 -10.07
N PHE A 39 4.42 6.99 -9.29
CA PHE A 39 5.63 6.82 -8.49
C PHE A 39 6.87 6.68 -9.36
N ALA A 40 6.78 5.95 -10.47
CA ALA A 40 7.89 5.84 -11.41
C ALA A 40 8.28 7.23 -11.94
N ALA A 41 7.28 8.01 -12.38
CA ALA A 41 7.48 9.37 -12.85
C ALA A 41 8.08 10.29 -11.77
N ALA A 42 7.53 10.24 -10.54
CA ALA A 42 8.01 11.03 -9.40
C ALA A 42 9.47 10.71 -9.03
N ALA A 43 9.85 9.44 -9.07
CA ALA A 43 11.20 8.99 -8.76
C ALA A 43 12.21 9.19 -9.90
N GLY A 44 11.76 9.52 -11.11
CA GLY A 44 12.60 9.47 -12.32
C GLY A 44 12.98 8.05 -12.76
N ALA A 45 12.18 7.05 -12.38
CA ALA A 45 12.35 5.65 -12.76
C ALA A 45 11.62 5.34 -14.08
N GLU A 46 12.08 4.32 -14.82
CA GLU A 46 11.42 3.83 -16.03
C GLU A 46 10.11 3.10 -15.70
N THR A 47 10.10 2.34 -14.61
CA THR A 47 8.92 1.62 -14.14
C THR A 47 8.90 1.54 -12.61
N ALA A 48 7.70 1.35 -12.06
CA ALA A 48 7.52 0.99 -10.67
C ALA A 48 6.56 -0.20 -10.56
N VAL A 49 6.91 -1.20 -9.76
CA VAL A 49 6.12 -2.44 -9.62
C VAL A 49 5.96 -2.79 -8.15
N VAL A 50 4.73 -3.06 -7.72
CA VAL A 50 4.46 -3.56 -6.36
C VAL A 50 4.58 -5.09 -6.35
N ARG A 51 5.67 -5.63 -5.80
CA ARG A 51 6.00 -7.08 -5.90
C ARG A 51 5.48 -7.92 -4.75
N GLU A 52 5.65 -7.46 -3.52
CA GLU A 52 5.31 -8.23 -2.34
C GLU A 52 4.29 -7.51 -1.50
N VAL A 53 3.29 -8.25 -1.06
CA VAL A 53 2.19 -7.77 -0.24
C VAL A 53 2.00 -8.78 0.87
N VAL A 54 2.24 -8.35 2.10
CA VAL A 54 1.98 -9.17 3.28
C VAL A 54 0.69 -8.66 3.90
N PRO A 55 -0.43 -9.41 3.80
CA PRO A 55 -1.62 -9.09 4.56
C PRO A 55 -1.29 -9.10 6.05
N PRO A 56 -1.70 -8.09 6.82
CA PRO A 56 -1.37 -8.03 8.23
C PRO A 56 -1.99 -9.21 8.97
N ALA A 57 -1.19 -9.87 9.81
CA ALA A 57 -1.74 -10.61 10.94
C ALA A 57 -2.60 -9.66 11.79
N ARG A 58 -3.55 -10.17 12.59
CA ARG A 58 -4.58 -9.38 13.34
C ARG A 58 -4.06 -8.17 14.15
N HIS A 59 -2.76 -8.02 14.36
CA HIS A 59 -2.11 -6.92 15.08
C HIS A 59 -0.87 -6.32 14.35
N ARG A 60 -0.68 -6.62 13.06
CA ARG A 60 0.45 -6.11 12.25
C ARG A 60 -0.01 -5.05 11.26
N ARG A 61 0.94 -4.30 10.70
CA ARG A 61 0.71 -3.30 9.65
C ARG A 61 0.65 -3.94 8.28
N ALA A 62 -0.11 -3.34 7.36
CA ALA A 62 -0.05 -3.73 5.96
C ALA A 62 1.34 -3.38 5.40
N ARG A 63 1.93 -4.27 4.62
CA ARG A 63 3.24 -4.05 4.00
C ARG A 63 3.14 -4.18 2.50
N CYS A 64 3.73 -3.24 1.76
CA CYS A 64 3.91 -3.38 0.33
C CYS A 64 5.34 -3.03 -0.08
N ARG A 65 5.90 -3.83 -0.99
CA ARG A 65 7.22 -3.59 -1.59
C ARG A 65 7.05 -2.98 -2.97
N LEU A 66 7.55 -1.76 -3.14
CA LEU A 66 7.65 -1.05 -4.41
C LEU A 66 9.05 -1.21 -4.97
N VAL A 67 9.15 -1.68 -6.20
CA VAL A 67 10.41 -1.83 -6.93
C VAL A 67 10.45 -0.79 -8.02
N LEU A 68 11.36 0.18 -7.89
CA LEU A 68 11.64 1.19 -8.91
C LEU A 68 12.75 0.65 -9.81
N ARG A 69 12.53 0.65 -11.13
CA ARG A 69 13.55 0.26 -12.10
C ARG A 69 13.99 1.48 -12.89
N PHE A 70 15.28 1.77 -12.86
CA PHE A 70 15.92 2.85 -13.59
C PHE A 70 16.66 2.30 -14.81
N THR A 71 17.05 3.20 -15.71
CA THR A 71 17.90 2.87 -16.87
C THR A 71 19.17 2.15 -16.43
N GLY A 72 19.56 1.12 -17.18
CA GLY A 72 20.76 0.33 -16.90
C GLY A 72 20.56 -0.78 -15.86
N ASP A 73 19.34 -1.30 -15.74
CA ASP A 73 18.97 -2.42 -14.84
C ASP A 73 19.22 -2.14 -13.35
N VAL A 74 19.24 -0.86 -12.97
CA VAL A 74 19.32 -0.45 -11.57
C VAL A 74 17.93 -0.57 -10.94
N GLU A 75 17.80 -1.43 -9.92
CA GLU A 75 16.57 -1.56 -9.13
C GLU A 75 16.75 -0.94 -7.74
N VAL A 76 15.73 -0.23 -7.27
CA VAL A 76 15.62 0.23 -5.88
C VAL A 76 14.36 -0.37 -5.28
N ASP A 77 14.54 -1.12 -4.19
CA ASP A 77 13.46 -1.69 -3.42
C ASP A 77 13.10 -0.79 -2.25
N LEU A 78 11.82 -0.47 -2.14
CA LEU A 78 11.26 0.31 -1.05
C LEU A 78 10.14 -0.48 -0.40
N THR A 79 10.19 -0.54 0.93
CA THR A 79 9.15 -1.18 1.73
C THR A 79 8.31 -0.11 2.40
N PHE A 80 7.01 -0.06 2.11
CA PHE A 80 6.08 0.86 2.77
C PHE A 80 5.21 0.13 3.78
N LEU A 81 5.02 0.78 4.93
CA LEU A 81 4.10 0.36 5.99
C LEU A 81 2.83 1.18 5.94
N GLY A 82 1.70 0.53 5.64
CA GLY A 82 0.38 1.12 5.72
C GLY A 82 -0.18 1.14 7.16
N PRO A 83 -1.36 1.74 7.34
CA PRO A 83 -1.97 1.90 8.66
C PRO A 83 -2.33 0.60 9.37
N VAL A 84 -2.24 0.63 10.72
CA VAL A 84 -2.81 -0.40 11.60
C VAL A 84 -4.32 -0.23 11.74
N SER A 85 -4.83 1.01 11.62
CA SER A 85 -6.20 1.39 11.99
C SER A 85 -7.10 1.68 10.79
N ARG A 86 -8.40 1.40 10.94
CA ARG A 86 -9.44 1.56 9.90
C ARG A 86 -9.90 3.01 9.69
N ASP A 87 -9.14 4.03 10.09
CA ASP A 87 -9.65 5.41 10.00
C ASP A 87 -9.51 5.94 8.57
N PRO A 88 -10.61 5.99 7.77
CA PRO A 88 -10.53 6.43 6.38
C PRO A 88 -10.15 7.90 6.26
N ALA A 89 -10.32 8.71 7.32
CA ALA A 89 -9.96 10.13 7.31
C ALA A 89 -8.43 10.35 7.34
N ARG A 90 -7.67 9.40 7.88
CA ARG A 90 -6.19 9.39 7.82
C ARG A 90 -5.65 8.80 6.51
N ASP A 91 -6.53 8.36 5.62
CA ASP A 91 -6.21 7.37 4.59
C ASP A 91 -6.22 7.93 3.15
N THR A 92 -6.63 9.19 2.97
CA THR A 92 -6.91 9.77 1.64
C THR A 92 -5.73 10.45 0.96
N GLY A 93 -4.56 10.57 1.61
CA GLY A 93 -3.41 11.34 1.10
C GLY A 93 -2.17 10.54 0.67
N PHE A 94 -2.08 9.24 0.99
CA PHE A 94 -0.80 8.53 0.91
C PHE A 94 -0.17 8.46 -0.47
N GLY A 95 -0.96 8.36 -1.55
CA GLY A 95 -0.41 8.37 -2.91
C GLY A 95 0.35 9.66 -3.21
N ALA A 96 -0.27 10.81 -2.95
CA ALA A 96 0.36 12.11 -3.15
C ALA A 96 1.57 12.32 -2.23
N GLN A 97 1.49 11.90 -0.97
CA GLN A 97 2.61 11.98 -0.03
C GLN A 97 3.80 11.11 -0.46
N ILE A 98 3.54 9.87 -0.96
CA ILE A 98 4.60 9.01 -1.49
C ILE A 98 5.24 9.67 -2.72
N GLN A 99 4.44 10.30 -3.60
CA GLN A 99 4.98 11.01 -4.77
C GLN A 99 5.86 12.20 -4.37
N GLU A 100 5.40 13.03 -3.43
CA GLU A 100 6.16 14.17 -2.92
C GLU A 100 7.46 13.72 -2.23
N TRP A 101 7.39 12.60 -1.49
CA TRP A 101 8.57 11.99 -0.91
C TRP A 101 9.55 11.48 -1.98
N LEU A 102 9.06 10.86 -3.05
CA LEU A 102 9.87 10.37 -4.16
C LEU A 102 10.53 11.50 -4.98
N THR A 103 9.90 12.67 -5.06
CA THR A 103 10.47 13.86 -5.73
C THR A 103 11.40 14.66 -4.82
N SER A 104 11.31 14.47 -3.51
CA SER A 104 12.13 15.20 -2.54
C SER A 104 13.60 14.77 -2.61
N ASP A 105 14.50 15.72 -2.34
CA ASP A 105 15.90 15.40 -2.14
C ASP A 105 16.00 14.49 -0.90
N ARG A 106 16.30 13.21 -1.13
CA ARG A 106 16.27 12.11 -0.15
C ARG A 106 17.27 12.31 1.01
N SER A 107 17.92 13.46 1.10
CA SER A 107 18.84 13.86 2.16
C SER A 107 18.22 13.91 3.57
N ASN A 108 16.89 13.76 3.73
CA ASN A 108 16.21 13.62 5.03
C ASN A 108 15.65 12.20 5.31
N GLU A 109 16.14 11.18 4.59
CA GLU A 109 15.74 9.76 4.67
C GLU A 109 15.56 9.20 6.09
N GLN A 110 16.38 9.64 7.06
CA GLN A 110 16.38 9.08 8.41
C GLN A 110 15.12 9.40 9.23
N ALA A 111 14.41 10.48 8.92
CA ALA A 111 13.24 10.88 9.71
C ALA A 111 12.02 9.96 9.49
N TRP A 112 12.01 9.19 8.39
CA TRP A 112 10.84 8.45 7.93
C TRP A 112 11.07 6.94 7.78
N LEU A 113 12.34 6.52 7.89
CA LEU A 113 12.73 5.12 7.92
C LEU A 113 12.59 4.58 9.35
N VAL A 114 11.81 3.51 9.50
CA VAL A 114 11.70 2.74 10.73
C VAL A 114 12.41 1.40 10.57
N ALA A 115 13.00 0.91 11.66
CA ALA A 115 13.54 -0.44 11.69
C ALA A 115 12.41 -1.45 11.49
N ASP A 116 12.62 -2.41 10.60
CA ASP A 116 11.65 -3.44 10.31
C ASP A 116 12.32 -4.77 9.91
N ASP A 117 12.29 -5.73 10.82
CA ASP A 117 12.90 -7.06 10.65
C ASP A 117 12.23 -7.92 9.57
N GLU A 118 11.04 -7.51 9.09
CA GLU A 118 10.31 -8.20 8.02
C GLU A 118 10.61 -7.58 6.63
N SER A 119 11.35 -6.46 6.57
CA SER A 119 11.85 -5.88 5.33
C SER A 119 13.17 -6.53 4.89
N PRO A 120 13.40 -6.76 3.59
CA PRO A 120 14.65 -7.36 3.09
C PRO A 120 15.93 -6.59 3.47
N ASP A 121 15.83 -5.27 3.62
CA ASP A 121 16.91 -4.35 3.99
C ASP A 121 16.89 -3.95 5.48
N GLY A 122 15.94 -4.50 6.25
CA GLY A 122 15.76 -4.15 7.67
C GLY A 122 15.12 -2.79 7.92
N LEU A 123 14.66 -2.08 6.87
CA LEU A 123 14.12 -0.72 6.96
C LEU A 123 12.78 -0.60 6.23
N ALA A 124 11.92 0.30 6.69
CA ALA A 124 10.67 0.58 6.03
C ALA A 124 10.27 2.05 6.13
N VAL A 125 9.56 2.54 5.13
CA VAL A 125 8.96 3.87 5.12
C VAL A 125 7.60 3.78 5.78
N ASP A 126 7.44 4.39 6.96
CA ASP A 126 6.17 4.43 7.66
C ASP A 126 5.32 5.60 7.16
N VAL A 127 4.42 5.32 6.20
CA VAL A 127 3.60 6.38 5.60
C VAL A 127 2.61 6.98 6.61
N THR A 128 2.28 6.26 7.68
CA THR A 128 1.36 6.77 8.70
C THR A 128 2.00 7.79 9.64
N ALA A 129 3.33 7.73 9.81
CA ALA A 129 4.06 8.75 10.54
C ALA A 129 4.00 10.13 9.86
N TRP A 130 3.70 10.17 8.55
CA TRP A 130 3.54 11.43 7.81
C TRP A 130 2.28 12.19 8.20
N ALA A 131 1.15 11.49 8.36
CA ALA A 131 -0.12 12.10 8.76
C ALA A 131 -0.08 12.70 10.18
N ASP A 132 0.76 12.16 11.07
CA ASP A 132 0.95 12.68 12.43
C ASP A 132 1.86 13.93 12.46
N LEU A 133 2.71 14.15 11.44
CA LEU A 133 3.55 15.36 11.34
C LEU A 133 2.77 16.58 10.80
N GLU A 134 1.76 16.35 9.96
CA GLU A 134 0.91 17.43 9.39
C GLU A 134 -0.14 17.95 10.37
N HIS A 135 -0.42 17.21 11.45
CA HIS A 135 -1.25 17.63 12.57
C HIS A 135 -0.43 17.56 13.87
N PRO A 136 0.41 18.56 14.19
CA PRO A 136 0.87 18.70 15.56
C PRO A 136 -0.40 18.87 16.41
N ALA A 137 -0.65 17.91 17.30
CA ALA A 137 -1.73 18.00 18.28
C ALA A 137 -1.65 19.39 18.92
N ALA A 138 -2.68 20.22 18.68
CA ALA A 138 -2.81 21.52 19.30
C ALA A 138 -2.70 21.30 20.81
N SER A 139 -1.58 21.77 21.37
CA SER A 139 -1.31 21.77 22.81
C SER A 139 -2.03 22.92 23.48
#